data_AF-A0A7X7LEJ9-F1
#
_entry.id   AF-A0A7X7LEJ9-F1
#
_cell.length_a   1.000
_cell.length_b   1.000
_cell.length_c   1.000
_cell.angle_alpha   90.00
_cell.angle_beta   90.00
_cell.angle_gamma   90.00
#
_symmetry.space_group_name_H-M   'P 1'
#
loop_
_entity.id
_entity.type
_entity.pdbx_description
1 polymer ?
#
loop_
_entity_poly.entity_id
_entity_poly.type
_entity_poly.pdbx_seq_one_letter_code
_entity_poly.pdbx_strand_id
1 'polypeptide(L)'
;MTQVPEKYKKLALARLDIVKNWIEFRKSYKNKMQADCDFIQLYNSGEQYKYLFELTGQISRGGLHRWHQKLNNTDDWTRLTPQYKYTKSSEYRTSLNDDEIKVFMNLLLHPNKISIGKAISLTKYSLRSQAFIPSDITFRRYAKWFRDNNYDKWILARDGEKGLKDKVEPYIVRDASILQVGEILVAV
;
A
#
# COMPACT_ATOMS: atom_id res chain seq x y z
N MET A 1 2.32 9.20 7.76
CA MET A 1 3.25 9.11 6.60
C MET A 1 3.00 7.78 5.90
N THR A 2 2.66 7.83 4.62
CA THR A 2 2.51 6.68 3.71
C THR A 2 3.85 5.94 3.65
N GLN A 3 3.95 4.75 4.26
CA GLN A 3 5.18 3.96 4.19
C GLN A 3 5.32 3.40 2.77
N VAL A 4 6.23 3.97 1.99
CA VAL A 4 6.65 3.40 0.71
C VAL A 4 7.37 2.08 1.02
N PRO A 5 6.95 0.94 0.42
CA PRO A 5 7.61 -0.33 0.66
C PRO A 5 9.12 -0.25 0.38
N GLU A 6 9.93 -0.94 1.19
CA GLU A 6 11.39 -0.85 1.15
C GLU A 6 11.97 -1.14 -0.25
N LYS A 7 11.35 -2.05 -1.00
CA LYS A 7 11.67 -2.33 -2.40
C LYS A 7 11.63 -1.07 -3.28
N TYR A 8 10.57 -0.28 -3.17
CA TYR A 8 10.40 0.92 -3.99
C TYR A 8 11.26 2.08 -3.53
N LYS A 9 11.58 2.14 -2.23
CA LYS A 9 12.56 3.09 -1.69
C LYS A 9 13.95 2.82 -2.28
N LYS A 10 14.42 1.57 -2.23
CA LYS A 10 15.71 1.17 -2.83
C LYS A 10 15.78 1.50 -4.32
N LEU A 11 14.71 1.20 -5.07
CA LEU A 11 14.63 1.50 -6.49
C LEU A 11 14.66 3.02 -6.79
N ALA A 12 13.99 3.83 -5.97
CA ALA A 12 13.96 5.28 -6.13
C ALA A 12 15.30 5.93 -5.82
N LEU A 13 16.00 5.45 -4.78
CA LEU A 13 17.36 5.88 -4.45
C LEU A 13 18.33 5.54 -5.58
N ALA A 14 18.28 4.32 -6.11
CA ALA A 14 19.12 3.92 -7.24
C ALA A 14 18.89 4.83 -8.47
N ARG A 15 17.64 5.19 -8.77
CA ARG A 15 17.33 6.14 -9.86
C ARG A 15 17.88 7.54 -9.61
N LEU A 16 17.86 8.01 -8.37
CA LEU A 16 18.45 9.30 -8.00
C LEU A 16 19.96 9.30 -8.26
N ASP A 17 20.65 8.24 -7.83
CA ASP A 17 22.10 8.09 -8.02
C ASP A 17 22.46 8.05 -9.52
N ILE A 18 21.69 7.32 -10.32
CA ILE A 18 21.86 7.28 -11.79
C ILE A 18 21.75 8.69 -12.39
N VAL A 19 20.75 9.48 -11.98
CA VAL A 19 20.57 10.84 -12.49
C VAL A 19 21.74 11.74 -12.07
N LYS A 20 22.23 11.62 -10.83
CA LYS A 20 23.39 12.40 -10.36
C LYS A 20 24.65 12.06 -11.15
N ASN A 21 24.96 10.77 -11.31
CA ASN A 21 26.11 10.31 -12.09
C ASN A 21 26.04 10.78 -13.54
N TRP A 22 24.84 10.80 -14.14
CA TRP A 22 24.63 11.32 -15.48
C TRP A 22 24.84 12.83 -15.61
N ILE A 23 24.33 13.62 -14.65
CA ILE A 23 24.56 15.07 -14.63
C ILE A 23 26.05 15.36 -14.51
N GLU A 24 26.77 14.61 -13.68
CA GLU A 24 28.21 14.75 -13.53
C GLU A 24 28.96 14.36 -14.80
N PHE A 25 28.61 13.21 -15.39
CA PHE A 25 29.19 12.74 -16.66
C PHE A 25 29.02 13.78 -17.78
N ARG A 26 27.86 14.43 -17.85
CA ARG A 26 27.58 15.50 -18.82
C ARG A 26 28.48 16.73 -18.69
N LYS A 27 29.05 17.02 -17.50
CA LYS A 27 29.92 18.20 -17.31
C LYS A 27 31.21 18.10 -18.13
N SER A 28 31.70 16.89 -18.37
CA SER A 28 32.94 16.64 -19.11
C SER A 28 32.78 16.75 -20.64
N TYR A 29 31.56 16.95 -21.14
CA TYR A 29 31.26 16.95 -22.56
C TYR A 29 30.78 18.32 -23.07
N LYS A 30 31.30 18.73 -24.24
CA LYS A 30 30.78 19.92 -24.94
C LYS A 30 29.41 19.64 -25.60
N ASN A 31 29.23 18.44 -26.17
CA ASN A 31 27.98 18.03 -26.81
C ASN A 31 27.13 17.18 -25.85
N LYS A 32 26.00 17.76 -25.40
CA LYS A 32 25.08 17.11 -24.46
C LYS A 32 24.39 15.87 -25.04
N MET A 33 24.12 15.84 -26.35
CA MET A 33 23.47 14.70 -26.99
C MET A 33 24.39 13.48 -27.01
N GLN A 34 25.67 13.70 -27.31
CA GLN A 34 26.68 12.65 -27.31
C GLN A 34 26.92 12.11 -25.89
N ALA A 35 27.01 13.00 -24.90
CA ALA A 35 27.11 12.61 -23.50
C ALA A 35 25.95 11.71 -23.05
N ASP A 36 24.72 11.99 -23.52
CA ASP A 36 23.56 11.15 -23.21
C ASP A 36 23.67 9.76 -23.81
N CYS A 37 24.04 9.66 -25.08
CA CYS A 37 24.20 8.38 -25.77
C CYS A 37 25.32 7.55 -25.13
N ASP A 38 26.48 8.16 -24.90
CA ASP A 38 27.65 7.49 -24.32
C ASP A 38 27.35 7.00 -22.90
N PHE A 39 26.69 7.83 -22.06
CA PHE A 39 26.32 7.43 -20.71
C PHE A 39 25.37 6.22 -20.70
N ILE A 40 24.38 6.19 -21.59
CA ILE A 40 23.42 5.09 -21.67
C ILE A 40 24.12 3.81 -22.12
N GLN A 41 25.02 3.90 -23.10
CA GLN A 41 25.79 2.76 -23.57
C GLN A 41 26.69 2.22 -22.45
N LEU A 42 27.39 3.11 -21.74
CA LEU A 42 28.23 2.77 -20.60
C LEU A 42 27.45 2.18 -19.43
N TYR A 43 26.26 2.69 -19.16
CA TYR A 43 25.40 2.16 -18.10
C TYR A 43 24.83 0.78 -18.47
N ASN A 44 24.33 0.64 -19.69
CA ASN A 44 23.71 -0.58 -20.17
C ASN A 44 24.70 -1.71 -20.48
N SER A 45 26.02 -1.43 -20.55
CA SER A 45 27.04 -2.48 -20.58
C SER A 45 27.09 -3.28 -19.28
N GLY A 46 26.61 -2.71 -18.17
CA GLY A 46 26.53 -3.36 -16.87
C GLY A 46 27.87 -3.51 -16.13
N GLU A 47 28.98 -3.03 -16.71
CA GLU A 47 30.32 -3.20 -16.14
C GLU A 47 30.62 -2.16 -15.04
N GLN A 48 30.37 -0.87 -15.32
CA GLN A 48 30.78 0.21 -14.43
C GLN A 48 29.79 0.46 -13.27
N TYR A 49 28.49 0.28 -13.52
CA TYR A 49 27.42 0.54 -12.56
C TYR A 49 26.68 -0.74 -12.16
N LYS A 50 27.42 -1.83 -11.95
CA LYS A 50 26.87 -3.18 -11.74
C LYS A 50 25.75 -3.24 -10.70
N TYR A 51 25.97 -2.67 -9.51
CA TYR A 51 24.96 -2.65 -8.43
C TYR A 51 23.67 -1.90 -8.83
N LEU A 52 23.80 -0.74 -9.49
CA LEU A 52 22.65 0.04 -9.94
C LEU A 52 21.91 -0.69 -11.06
N PHE A 53 22.66 -1.31 -11.98
CA PHE A 53 22.11 -2.08 -13.10
C PHE A 53 21.34 -3.31 -12.62
N GLU A 54 21.85 -4.04 -11.62
CA GLU A 54 21.15 -5.18 -10.99
C GLU A 54 19.81 -4.76 -10.35
N LEU A 55 19.73 -3.53 -9.81
CA LEU A 55 18.51 -3.02 -9.17
C LEU A 55 17.48 -2.46 -10.16
N THR A 56 17.91 -1.70 -11.17
CA THR A 56 16.99 -0.99 -12.07
C THR A 56 16.82 -1.62 -13.45
N GLY A 57 17.80 -2.42 -13.88
CA GLY A 57 17.89 -2.94 -15.24
C GLY A 57 18.31 -1.88 -16.27
N GLN A 58 18.13 -2.21 -17.55
CA GLN A 58 18.44 -1.33 -18.67
C GLN A 58 17.64 -0.02 -18.61
N ILE A 59 18.30 1.08 -18.97
CA ILE A 59 17.69 2.41 -19.03
C ILE A 59 17.68 2.96 -20.46
N SER A 60 16.75 3.88 -20.70
CA SER A 60 16.67 4.62 -21.96
C SER A 60 16.84 6.11 -21.72
N ARG A 61 17.27 6.83 -22.76
CA ARG A 61 17.44 8.30 -22.73
C ARG A 61 16.16 9.00 -22.26
N GLY A 62 15.02 8.60 -22.82
CA GLY A 62 13.72 9.17 -22.46
C GLY A 62 13.35 8.91 -21.00
N GLY A 63 13.69 7.73 -20.46
CA GLY A 63 13.49 7.42 -19.04
C GLY A 63 14.32 8.33 -18.13
N LEU A 64 15.60 8.50 -18.46
CA LEU A 64 16.54 9.32 -17.71
C LEU A 64 16.12 10.80 -17.64
N HIS A 65 15.75 11.38 -18.79
CA HIS A 65 15.22 12.74 -18.87
C HIS A 65 13.92 12.91 -18.08
N ARG A 66 13.02 11.91 -18.12
CA ARG A 66 11.77 11.93 -17.35
C ARG A 66 12.03 11.93 -15.84
N TRP A 67 13.00 11.15 -15.37
CA TRP A 67 13.40 11.15 -13.95
C TRP A 67 14.00 12.48 -13.54
N HIS A 68 14.89 13.04 -14.35
CA HIS A 68 15.47 14.36 -14.11
C HIS A 68 14.40 15.47 -14.03
N GLN A 69 13.45 15.48 -14.97
CA GLN A 69 12.33 16.44 -14.94
C GLN A 69 11.47 16.30 -13.68
N LYS A 70 11.19 15.07 -13.24
CA LYS A 70 10.44 14.81 -12.00
C LYS A 70 11.16 15.32 -10.75
N LEU A 71 12.48 15.26 -10.72
CA LEU A 71 13.27 15.78 -9.60
C LEU A 71 13.22 17.31 -9.53
N ASN A 72 13.09 18.02 -10.66
CA ASN A 72 12.97 19.49 -10.71
C ASN A 72 14.01 20.20 -9.82
N ASN A 73 15.30 19.85 -9.98
CA ASN A 73 16.44 20.34 -9.21
C ASN A 73 16.39 20.08 -7.69
N THR A 74 15.55 19.16 -7.24
CA THR A 74 15.54 18.68 -5.85
C THR A 74 16.13 17.29 -5.76
N ASP A 75 16.81 16.99 -4.66
CA ASP A 75 17.36 15.66 -4.35
C ASP A 75 16.34 14.76 -3.64
N ASP A 76 15.05 15.05 -3.80
CA ASP A 76 13.97 14.32 -3.16
C ASP A 76 13.66 13.02 -3.91
N TRP A 77 14.23 11.92 -3.42
CA TRP A 77 14.02 10.56 -3.96
C TRP A 77 12.55 10.15 -3.96
N THR A 78 11.70 10.73 -3.10
CA THR A 78 10.29 10.33 -3.01
C THR A 78 9.54 10.62 -4.31
N ARG A 79 9.98 11.60 -5.10
CA ARG A 79 9.41 11.95 -6.42
C ARG A 79 9.64 10.86 -7.48
N LEU A 80 10.65 10.02 -7.30
CA LEU A 80 10.99 8.90 -8.19
C LEU A 80 10.31 7.59 -7.78
N THR A 81 9.61 7.58 -6.64
CA THR A 81 8.79 6.45 -6.24
C THR A 81 7.52 6.38 -7.11
N PRO A 82 6.98 5.18 -7.36
CA PRO A 82 5.66 5.08 -7.97
C PRO A 82 4.63 5.77 -7.07
N GLN A 83 3.77 6.62 -7.64
CA GLN A 83 2.70 7.34 -6.93
C GLN A 83 1.49 6.43 -6.65
N TYR A 84 1.74 5.21 -6.19
CA TYR A 84 0.66 4.36 -5.73
C TYR A 84 0.12 4.91 -4.41
N LYS A 85 -1.19 4.80 -4.19
CA LYS A 85 -1.76 4.89 -2.84
C LYS A 85 -1.22 3.70 -2.06
N TYR A 86 -0.11 3.89 -1.35
CA TYR A 86 0.44 2.92 -0.39
C TYR A 86 -0.38 3.04 0.88
N THR A 87 -1.44 2.26 0.94
CA THR A 87 -2.34 2.25 2.07
C THR A 87 -1.63 1.68 3.30
N LYS A 88 -1.86 2.23 4.50
CA LYS A 88 -1.35 1.63 5.75
C LYS A 88 -1.94 0.22 5.90
N SER A 89 -1.27 -0.69 6.65
CA SER A 89 -1.81 -2.04 6.91
C SER A 89 -3.23 -2.04 7.49
N SER A 90 -3.64 -0.94 8.13
CA SER A 90 -4.97 -0.73 8.72
C SER A 90 -6.05 -0.24 7.75
N GLU A 91 -5.70 0.16 6.54
CA GLU A 91 -6.61 0.76 5.58
C GLU A 91 -6.71 -0.17 4.34
N TYR A 92 -7.91 -0.35 3.79
CA TYR A 92 -8.10 -1.17 2.60
C TYR A 92 -8.11 -0.31 1.35
N ARG A 93 -7.33 -0.72 0.35
CA ARG A 93 -7.38 -0.07 -0.97
C ARG A 93 -8.63 -0.52 -1.72
N THR A 94 -9.70 0.24 -1.57
CA THR A 94 -10.97 0.02 -2.28
C THR A 94 -11.28 1.16 -3.25
N SER A 95 -12.10 0.86 -4.26
CA SER A 95 -12.72 1.87 -5.13
C SER A 95 -14.07 2.35 -4.59
N LEU A 96 -14.54 1.80 -3.47
CA LEU A 96 -15.78 2.21 -2.83
C LEU A 96 -15.59 3.59 -2.16
N ASN A 97 -16.61 4.43 -2.27
CA ASN A 97 -16.68 5.70 -1.54
C ASN A 97 -17.07 5.47 -0.07
N ASP A 98 -16.77 6.43 0.80
CA ASP A 98 -17.02 6.36 2.24
C ASP A 98 -18.52 6.18 2.54
N ASP A 99 -19.40 6.83 1.79
CA ASP A 99 -20.86 6.66 1.92
C ASP A 99 -21.32 5.24 1.56
N GLU A 100 -20.76 4.67 0.48
CA GLU A 100 -21.09 3.31 0.05
C GLU A 100 -20.62 2.28 1.09
N ILE A 101 -19.41 2.49 1.62
CA ILE A 101 -18.84 1.69 2.70
C ILE A 101 -19.73 1.78 3.94
N LYS A 102 -20.15 2.98 4.33
CA LYS A 102 -20.99 3.21 5.51
C LYS A 102 -22.34 2.48 5.39
N VAL A 103 -23.04 2.65 4.27
CA VAL A 103 -24.32 1.96 4.02
C VAL A 103 -24.13 0.44 4.00
N PHE A 104 -23.09 -0.05 3.31
CA PHE A 104 -22.78 -1.47 3.24
C PHE A 104 -22.46 -2.07 4.60
N MET A 105 -21.59 -1.43 5.38
CA MET A 105 -21.15 -1.91 6.68
C MET A 105 -22.27 -1.88 7.72
N ASN A 106 -23.14 -0.87 7.68
CA ASN A 106 -24.33 -0.84 8.55
C ASN A 106 -25.24 -2.05 8.33
N LEU A 107 -25.45 -2.45 7.06
CA LEU A 107 -26.23 -3.64 6.74
C LEU A 107 -25.46 -4.92 7.09
N LEU A 108 -24.16 -4.96 6.79
CA LEU A 108 -23.34 -6.15 6.97
C LEU A 108 -23.08 -6.48 8.44
N LEU A 109 -22.91 -5.49 9.31
CA LEU A 109 -22.65 -5.66 10.73
C LEU A 109 -23.93 -5.71 11.58
N HIS A 110 -25.09 -5.85 10.94
CA HIS A 110 -26.37 -5.94 11.66
C HIS A 110 -26.45 -7.23 12.52
N PRO A 111 -26.97 -7.17 13.76
CA PRO A 111 -27.10 -8.32 14.66
C PRO A 111 -27.88 -9.51 14.07
N ASN A 112 -28.83 -9.24 13.16
CA ASN A 112 -29.57 -10.26 12.41
C ASN A 112 -28.72 -11.05 11.39
N LYS A 113 -27.40 -10.88 11.38
CA LYS A 113 -26.45 -11.66 10.57
C LYS A 113 -26.74 -11.66 9.08
N ILE A 114 -27.15 -10.52 8.52
CA ILE A 114 -27.42 -10.36 7.08
C ILE A 114 -26.26 -10.95 6.27
N SER A 115 -26.57 -11.77 5.28
CA SER A 115 -25.57 -12.41 4.43
C SER A 115 -24.86 -11.36 3.56
N ILE A 116 -23.59 -11.60 3.23
CA ILE A 116 -22.81 -10.66 2.40
C ILE A 116 -23.54 -10.36 1.08
N GLY A 117 -24.08 -11.39 0.42
CA GLY A 117 -24.85 -11.21 -0.82
C GLY A 117 -26.08 -10.33 -0.64
N LYS A 118 -26.85 -10.55 0.43
CA LYS A 118 -28.05 -9.74 0.71
C LYS A 118 -27.71 -8.29 1.05
N ALA A 119 -26.65 -8.07 1.84
CA ALA A 119 -26.14 -6.74 2.14
C ALA A 119 -25.75 -5.99 0.85
N ILE A 120 -25.04 -6.65 -0.08
CA ILE A 120 -24.69 -6.07 -1.38
C ILE A 120 -25.94 -5.67 -2.17
N SER A 121 -26.92 -6.57 -2.29
CA SER A 121 -28.15 -6.27 -3.03
C SER A 121 -28.91 -5.08 -2.46
N LEU A 122 -28.99 -4.99 -1.13
CA LEU A 122 -29.66 -3.88 -0.42
C LEU A 122 -28.87 -2.56 -0.55
N THR A 123 -27.55 -2.60 -0.43
CA THR A 123 -26.70 -1.43 -0.66
C THR A 123 -26.87 -0.91 -2.08
N LYS A 124 -26.78 -1.78 -3.09
CA LYS A 124 -27.00 -1.39 -4.49
C LYS A 124 -28.39 -0.83 -4.72
N TYR A 125 -29.40 -1.39 -4.06
CA TYR A 125 -30.76 -0.86 -4.10
C TYR A 125 -30.83 0.58 -3.57
N SER A 126 -30.15 0.86 -2.45
CA SER A 126 -30.06 2.20 -1.87
C SER A 126 -29.25 3.19 -2.71
N LEU A 127 -28.29 2.71 -3.51
CA LEU A 127 -27.39 3.53 -4.34
C LEU A 127 -27.86 3.68 -5.80
N ARG A 128 -29.09 3.27 -6.13
CA ARG A 128 -29.62 3.29 -7.50
C ARG A 128 -29.62 4.66 -8.17
N SER A 129 -29.64 5.75 -7.40
CA SER A 129 -29.61 7.13 -7.90
C SER A 129 -28.20 7.60 -8.30
N GLN A 130 -27.15 6.83 -8.00
CA GLN A 130 -25.78 7.21 -8.32
C GLN A 130 -25.43 6.83 -9.76
N ALA A 131 -24.61 7.67 -10.41
CA ALA A 131 -24.17 7.45 -11.79
C ALA A 131 -23.30 6.20 -11.98
N PHE A 132 -22.61 5.75 -10.93
CA PHE A 132 -21.76 4.57 -10.95
C PHE A 132 -22.08 3.67 -9.77
N ILE A 133 -22.39 2.41 -10.05
CA ILE A 133 -22.67 1.39 -9.02
C ILE A 133 -21.50 0.40 -9.02
N PRO A 134 -20.78 0.24 -7.89
CA PRO A 134 -19.67 -0.70 -7.81
C PRO A 134 -20.06 -2.16 -8.05
N SER A 135 -19.10 -2.98 -8.46
CA SER A 135 -19.30 -4.41 -8.68
C SER A 135 -19.51 -5.18 -7.37
N ASP A 136 -20.23 -6.31 -7.42
CA ASP A 136 -20.40 -7.21 -6.27
C ASP A 136 -19.06 -7.69 -5.72
N ILE A 137 -18.10 -7.95 -6.61
CA ILE A 137 -16.75 -8.42 -6.24
C ILE A 137 -16.04 -7.37 -5.37
N THR A 138 -16.23 -6.08 -5.66
CA THR A 138 -15.62 -4.99 -4.88
C THR A 138 -16.10 -5.04 -3.42
N PHE A 139 -17.41 -5.14 -3.20
CA PHE A 139 -17.99 -5.27 -1.85
C PHE A 139 -17.57 -6.55 -1.14
N ARG A 140 -17.52 -7.69 -1.85
CA ARG A 140 -17.08 -8.97 -1.26
C ARG A 140 -15.63 -8.91 -0.79
N ARG A 141 -14.74 -8.33 -1.61
CA ARG A 141 -13.33 -8.15 -1.23
C ARG A 141 -13.19 -7.24 -0.01
N TYR A 142 -13.97 -6.14 0.03
CA TYR A 142 -14.02 -5.26 1.20
C TYR A 142 -14.48 -5.99 2.47
N ALA A 143 -15.59 -6.73 2.39
CA ALA A 143 -16.12 -7.50 3.52
C ALA A 143 -15.12 -8.54 4.04
N LYS A 144 -14.44 -9.26 3.13
CA LYS A 144 -13.40 -10.22 3.49
C LYS A 144 -12.26 -9.55 4.23
N TRP A 145 -11.69 -8.49 3.65
CA TRP A 145 -10.62 -7.73 4.29
C TRP A 145 -11.05 -7.21 5.67
N PHE A 146 -12.25 -6.63 5.79
CA PHE A 146 -12.71 -6.09 7.07
C PHE A 146 -12.80 -7.18 8.13
N ARG A 147 -13.36 -8.34 7.79
CA ARG A 147 -13.44 -9.50 8.69
C ARG A 147 -12.05 -9.99 9.12
N ASP A 148 -11.12 -10.11 8.18
CA ASP A 148 -9.78 -10.66 8.44
C ASP A 148 -8.95 -9.69 9.31
N ASN A 149 -9.12 -8.37 9.13
CA ASN A 149 -8.38 -7.34 9.85
C ASN A 149 -9.06 -6.82 11.14
N ASN A 150 -10.38 -7.02 11.29
CA ASN A 150 -11.18 -6.56 12.44
C ASN A 150 -12.14 -7.67 12.89
N TYR A 151 -11.61 -8.87 13.12
CA TYR A 151 -12.41 -10.05 13.45
C TYR A 151 -13.17 -9.89 14.78
N ASP A 152 -12.54 -9.25 15.76
CA ASP A 152 -13.13 -8.83 17.03
C ASP A 152 -14.42 -8.00 16.82
N LYS A 153 -14.34 -6.92 16.03
CA LYS A 153 -15.49 -6.04 15.75
C LYS A 153 -16.56 -6.76 14.94
N TRP A 154 -16.14 -7.62 14.00
CA TRP A 154 -17.05 -8.43 13.21
C TRP A 154 -17.90 -9.36 14.09
N ILE A 155 -17.26 -10.05 15.03
CA ILE A 155 -17.93 -10.95 15.97
C ILE A 155 -18.78 -10.15 16.95
N LEU A 156 -18.25 -9.08 17.55
CA LEU A 156 -19.00 -8.26 18.51
C LEU A 156 -20.30 -7.72 17.91
N ALA A 157 -20.26 -7.18 16.68
CA ALA A 157 -21.45 -6.60 16.06
C ALA A 157 -22.51 -7.64 15.66
N ARG A 158 -22.07 -8.84 15.23
CA ARG A 158 -22.96 -9.87 14.67
C ARG A 158 -23.39 -10.96 15.65
N ASP A 159 -22.54 -11.28 16.62
CA ASP A 159 -22.74 -12.34 17.62
C ASP A 159 -22.84 -11.79 19.06
N GLY A 160 -22.58 -10.49 19.27
CA GLY A 160 -22.62 -9.86 20.58
C GLY A 160 -21.41 -10.20 21.47
N GLU A 161 -21.44 -9.71 22.71
CA GLU A 161 -20.37 -9.88 23.69
C GLU A 161 -20.08 -11.34 24.01
N LYS A 162 -21.14 -12.17 24.13
CA LYS A 162 -20.98 -13.61 24.34
C LYS A 162 -20.18 -14.26 23.20
N GLY A 163 -20.51 -13.92 21.95
CA GLY A 163 -19.78 -14.42 20.80
C GLY A 163 -18.31 -13.98 20.79
N LEU A 164 -18.04 -12.75 21.21
CA LEU A 164 -16.67 -12.23 21.34
C LEU A 164 -15.87 -13.04 22.37
N LYS A 165 -16.46 -13.26 23.55
CA LYS A 165 -15.87 -14.05 24.64
C LYS A 165 -15.62 -15.51 24.26
N ASP A 166 -16.54 -16.11 23.50
CA ASP A 166 -16.42 -17.53 23.14
C ASP A 166 -15.44 -17.75 21.97
N LYS A 167 -15.35 -16.81 21.01
CA LYS A 167 -14.64 -17.02 19.74
C LYS A 167 -13.34 -16.24 19.58
N VAL A 168 -13.18 -15.12 20.27
CA VAL A 168 -12.06 -14.20 20.06
C VAL A 168 -11.17 -14.14 21.30
N GLU A 169 -11.74 -13.79 22.46
CA GLU A 169 -10.98 -13.64 23.72
C GLU A 169 -10.04 -14.80 24.07
N PRO A 170 -10.38 -16.09 23.87
CA PRO A 170 -9.51 -17.20 24.23
C PRO A 170 -8.22 -17.24 23.40
N TYR A 171 -8.22 -16.63 22.22
CA TYR A 171 -7.11 -16.60 21.28
C TYR A 171 -6.38 -15.25 21.24
N ILE A 172 -6.82 -14.28 22.04
CA ILE A 172 -6.08 -13.02 22.22
C ILE A 172 -4.85 -13.36 23.07
N VAL A 173 -3.70 -13.48 22.40
CA VAL A 173 -2.42 -13.60 23.09
C VAL A 173 -2.14 -12.28 23.79
N ARG A 174 -2.18 -12.30 25.13
CA ARG A 174 -1.74 -11.16 25.93
C ARG A 174 -0.22 -11.08 25.86
N ASP A 175 0.29 -9.88 25.63
CA ASP A 175 1.72 -9.64 25.68
C ASP A 175 2.18 -9.69 27.15
N ALA A 176 2.77 -10.81 27.54
CA ALA A 176 3.22 -11.04 28.91
C ALA A 176 4.43 -10.17 29.30
N SER A 177 5.12 -9.55 28.33
CA SER A 177 6.26 -8.67 28.60
C SER A 177 5.89 -7.35 29.29
N ILE A 178 4.58 -7.02 29.31
CA ILE A 178 4.05 -5.81 29.92
C ILE A 178 3.88 -5.97 31.44
N LEU A 179 3.85 -7.21 31.96
CA LEU A 179 3.55 -7.50 33.36
C LEU A 179 4.81 -7.38 34.23
N GLN A 180 4.68 -6.72 35.39
CA GLN A 180 5.75 -6.60 36.38
C GLN A 180 5.74 -7.78 37.38
N VAL A 181 6.91 -8.06 37.97
CA VAL A 181 7.06 -9.10 38.99
C VAL A 181 6.19 -8.73 40.21
N GLY A 182 5.19 -9.56 40.50
CA GLY A 182 4.23 -9.37 41.60
C GLY A 182 2.80 -9.03 41.17
N GLU A 183 2.54 -8.77 39.88
CA GLU A 183 1.20 -8.41 39.39
C GLU A 183 0.27 -9.61 39.10
N ILE A 184 0.78 -10.84 39.17
CA ILE A 184 0.00 -12.06 38.97
C ILE A 184 0.04 -12.92 40.22
N LEU A 185 -1.13 -13.26 40.76
CA LEU A 185 -1.29 -14.29 41.78
C LEU A 185 -1.79 -15.56 41.10
N VAL A 186 -0.97 -16.61 41.09
CA VAL A 186 -1.39 -17.96 40.67
C VAL A 186 -1.87 -18.68 41.92
N ALA A 187 -3.17 -18.87 42.04
CA ALA A 187 -3.73 -19.80 43.02
C ALA A 187 -3.61 -21.22 42.44
N VAL A 188 -2.97 -22.11 43.19
CA VAL A 188 -2.85 -23.56 42.89
C VAL A 188 -4.02 -24.30 43.51
#